data_AF-A0A934B6P3-F1
#
_entry.id   AF-A0A934B6P3-F1
#
_cell.length_a   1.000
_cell.length_b   1.000
_cell.length_c   1.000
_cell.angle_alpha   90.00
_cell.angle_beta   90.00
_cell.angle_gamma   90.00
#
_symmetry.space_group_name_H-M   'P 1'
#
loop_
_entity.id
_entity.type
_entity.pdbx_description
1 polymer ?
#
loop_
_entity_poly.entity_id
_entity_poly.type
_entity_poly.pdbx_seq_one_letter_code
_entity_poly.pdbx_strand_id
1 'polypeptide(L)'
;MILHAVQSNLNQYLYGSGSWKAVWANRFALRNTGLPAREIPFDKNDPKAVLENMTPDIRHVLIEYSKWPDLVVQLKRKYPQVKVHIRTHNAEAYQYFNRATGNGLRDYFTWSTWQQCIRIIRQDSRCRGAANTLLGINE
;
A
#
# COMPACT_ATOMS: atom_id res chain seq x y z
N MET A 1 15.34 7.79 -10.77
CA MET A 1 14.60 6.57 -11.16
C MET A 1 13.36 6.37 -10.27
N ILE A 2 12.31 5.74 -10.80
CA ILE A 2 11.11 5.31 -10.08
C ILE A 2 11.20 3.80 -9.82
N LEU A 3 11.01 3.36 -8.58
CA LEU A 3 10.80 1.95 -8.26
C LEU A 3 9.31 1.67 -8.16
N HIS A 4 8.77 0.83 -9.03
CA HIS A 4 7.36 0.44 -9.03
C HIS A 4 7.21 -0.95 -8.41
N ALA A 5 6.78 -1.00 -7.16
CA ALA A 5 6.56 -2.23 -6.42
C ALA A 5 5.12 -2.72 -6.63
N VAL A 6 4.98 -3.86 -7.29
CA VAL A 6 3.69 -4.49 -7.64
C VAL A 6 3.54 -5.79 -6.87
N GLN A 7 2.38 -6.01 -6.24
CA GLN A 7 2.14 -7.24 -5.50
C GLN A 7 2.14 -8.46 -6.45
N SER A 8 2.92 -9.51 -6.15
CA SER A 8 3.17 -10.63 -7.06
C SER A 8 1.92 -11.37 -7.53
N ASN A 9 0.88 -11.40 -6.71
CA ASN A 9 -0.40 -12.09 -6.96
C ASN A 9 -1.40 -11.29 -7.83
N LEU A 10 -1.09 -10.04 -8.20
CA LEU A 10 -1.96 -9.23 -9.07
C LEU A 10 -1.89 -9.61 -10.55
N ASN A 11 -0.87 -10.37 -10.96
CA ASN A 11 -0.52 -10.51 -12.38
C ASN A 11 -1.23 -11.66 -13.12
N GLN A 12 -1.76 -12.68 -12.44
CA GLN A 12 -2.26 -13.90 -13.11
C GLN A 12 -3.73 -14.24 -12.84
N TYR A 13 -4.25 -13.98 -11.64
CA TYR A 13 -5.60 -14.42 -11.24
C TYR A 13 -6.69 -13.34 -11.31
N LEU A 14 -6.30 -12.11 -11.69
CA LEU A 14 -7.13 -10.92 -11.51
C LEU A 14 -7.30 -10.11 -12.80
N TYR A 15 -7.00 -10.71 -13.96
CA TYR A 15 -7.20 -10.05 -15.25
C TYR A 15 -8.63 -9.48 -15.37
N GLY A 16 -8.74 -8.21 -15.75
CA GLY A 16 -10.03 -7.50 -15.85
C GLY A 16 -10.62 -6.98 -14.53
N SER A 17 -10.08 -7.38 -13.36
CA SER A 17 -10.49 -6.82 -12.08
C SER A 17 -10.06 -5.35 -11.94
N GLY A 18 -10.72 -4.61 -11.03
CA GLY A 18 -10.37 -3.21 -10.76
C GLY A 18 -8.91 -3.02 -10.34
N SER A 19 -8.33 -3.99 -9.62
CA SER A 19 -6.94 -3.94 -9.17
C SER A 19 -5.94 -4.11 -10.31
N TRP A 20 -6.26 -5.00 -11.24
CA TRP A 20 -5.47 -5.21 -12.44
C TRP A 20 -5.49 -3.99 -13.37
N LYS A 21 -6.69 -3.42 -13.62
CA LYS A 21 -6.84 -2.20 -14.46
C LYS A 21 -6.04 -1.03 -13.90
N ALA A 22 -6.05 -0.90 -12.57
CA ALA A 22 -5.32 0.10 -11.83
C ALA A 22 -3.79 -0.01 -12.00
N VAL A 23 -3.23 -1.19 -11.78
CA VAL A 23 -1.79 -1.45 -12.00
C VAL A 23 -1.44 -1.24 -13.47
N TRP A 24 -2.31 -1.68 -14.38
CA TRP A 24 -2.09 -1.52 -15.81
C TRP A 24 -2.07 -0.06 -16.25
N ALA A 25 -2.98 0.77 -15.73
CA ALA A 25 -2.98 2.21 -15.97
C ALA A 25 -1.68 2.88 -15.49
N ASN A 26 -1.16 2.49 -14.32
CA ASN A 26 0.10 3.02 -13.81
C ASN A 26 1.31 2.55 -14.65
N ARG A 27 1.35 1.27 -15.04
CA ARG A 27 2.36 0.76 -15.97
C ARG A 27 2.34 1.52 -17.30
N PHE A 28 1.14 1.75 -17.84
CA PHE A 28 0.94 2.51 -19.06
C PHE A 28 1.43 3.96 -18.90
N ALA A 29 1.06 4.64 -17.82
CA ALA A 29 1.52 6.00 -17.54
C ALA A 29 3.05 6.07 -17.41
N LEU A 30 3.66 5.17 -16.63
CA LEU A 30 5.12 5.14 -16.45
C LEU A 30 5.84 4.95 -17.78
N ARG A 31 5.38 4.05 -18.65
CA ARG A 31 5.96 3.84 -19.99
C ARG A 31 5.85 5.07 -20.89
N ASN A 32 4.76 5.82 -20.82
CA ASN A 32 4.52 6.98 -21.68
C ASN A 32 5.18 8.28 -21.18
N THR A 33 5.54 8.36 -19.90
CA THR A 33 6.19 9.56 -19.34
C THR A 33 7.67 9.69 -19.72
N GLY A 34 8.28 8.65 -20.28
CA GLY A 34 9.72 8.61 -20.58
C GLY A 34 10.60 8.61 -19.32
N LEU A 35 10.02 8.52 -18.13
CA LEU A 35 10.77 8.48 -16.88
C LEU A 35 11.36 7.09 -16.66
N PRO A 36 12.63 6.99 -16.21
CA PRO A 36 13.24 5.70 -15.91
C PRO A 36 12.50 5.06 -14.73
N ALA A 37 11.85 3.93 -14.99
CA ALA A 37 11.11 3.16 -14.02
C ALA A 37 11.56 1.69 -14.03
N ARG A 38 11.72 1.12 -12.83
CA ARG A 38 12.00 -0.30 -12.62
C ARG A 38 10.84 -0.92 -11.87
N GLU A 39 10.21 -1.92 -12.47
CA GLU A 39 9.16 -2.70 -11.82
C GLU A 39 9.77 -3.86 -11.03
N ILE A 40 9.27 -4.08 -9.82
CA ILE A 40 9.60 -5.25 -9.01
C ILE A 40 8.33 -5.92 -8.48
N PRO A 41 8.28 -7.26 -8.48
CA PRO A 41 7.28 -7.98 -7.72
C PRO A 41 7.61 -7.88 -6.21
N PHE A 42 6.59 -7.79 -5.35
CA PHE A 42 6.76 -7.99 -3.92
C PHE A 42 5.64 -8.85 -3.33
N ASP A 43 5.98 -9.64 -2.30
CA ASP A 43 4.98 -10.37 -1.54
C ASP A 43 4.32 -9.42 -0.54
N LYS A 44 2.98 -9.43 -0.47
CA LYS A 44 2.24 -8.73 0.58
C LYS A 44 2.62 -9.17 1.99
N ASN A 45 3.19 -10.35 2.17
CA ASN A 45 3.59 -10.86 3.48
C ASN A 45 5.06 -10.56 3.80
N ASP A 46 5.87 -10.19 2.79
CA ASP A 46 7.28 -9.86 2.97
C ASP A 46 7.68 -8.67 2.08
N PRO A 47 7.57 -7.43 2.59
CA PRO A 47 7.93 -6.24 1.83
C PRO A 47 9.44 -5.99 1.72
N LYS A 48 10.30 -6.87 2.25
CA LYS A 48 11.77 -6.70 2.21
C LYS A 48 12.31 -6.52 0.80
N ALA A 49 11.68 -7.17 -0.19
CA ALA A 49 12.03 -7.04 -1.60
C ALA A 49 12.07 -5.57 -2.05
N VAL A 50 11.21 -4.70 -1.50
CA VAL A 50 11.22 -3.26 -1.83
C VAL A 50 12.48 -2.59 -1.32
N LEU A 51 12.92 -2.90 -0.09
CA LEU A 51 14.11 -2.33 0.53
C LEU A 51 15.41 -2.85 -0.11
N GLU A 52 15.44 -4.13 -0.49
CA GLU A 52 16.58 -4.78 -1.13
C GLU A 52 16.82 -4.26 -2.55
N ASN A 53 15.75 -3.84 -3.23
CA ASN A 53 15.81 -3.24 -4.56
C ASN A 53 15.94 -1.71 -4.53
N MET A 54 16.29 -1.10 -3.40
CA MET A 54 16.61 0.32 -3.35
C MET A 54 18.05 0.58 -3.83
N THR A 55 18.21 1.59 -4.66
CA THR A 55 19.49 2.07 -5.18
C THR A 55 19.60 3.59 -4.98
N PRO A 56 20.81 4.17 -4.90
CA PRO A 56 20.98 5.59 -4.60
C PRO A 56 20.34 6.56 -5.60
N ASP A 57 20.05 6.12 -6.83
CA ASP A 57 19.42 6.89 -7.90
C ASP A 57 17.89 6.84 -7.88
N ILE A 58 17.29 5.98 -7.03
CA ILE A 58 15.85 5.97 -6.80
C ILE A 58 15.47 7.26 -6.04
N ARG A 59 14.46 7.94 -6.57
CA ARG A 59 13.91 9.18 -6.00
C ARG A 59 12.43 9.03 -5.66
N HIS A 60 11.75 8.11 -6.32
CA HIS A 60 10.33 7.84 -6.13
C HIS A 60 10.12 6.34 -5.97
N VAL A 61 9.30 5.94 -5.02
CA VAL A 61 8.85 4.55 -4.85
C VAL A 61 7.33 4.57 -4.95
N LEU A 62 6.78 3.88 -5.95
CA LEU A 62 5.35 3.68 -6.13
C LEU A 62 5.01 2.26 -5.66
N ILE A 63 4.19 2.14 -4.62
CA ILE A 63 3.82 0.86 -4.03
C ILE A 63 2.34 0.59 -4.29
N GLU A 64 2.06 -0.43 -5.09
CA GLU A 64 0.69 -0.88 -5.36
C GLU A 64 0.19 -1.75 -4.21
N TYR A 65 -0.93 -1.35 -3.62
CA TYR A 65 -1.72 -2.16 -2.70
C TYR A 65 -0.98 -2.65 -1.45
N SER A 66 -0.28 -1.72 -0.77
CA SER A 66 0.40 -2.01 0.50
C SER A 66 -0.48 -1.73 1.73
N LYS A 67 -0.32 -2.58 2.76
CA LYS A 67 -0.85 -2.40 4.12
C LYS A 67 0.25 -2.17 5.17
N TRP A 68 1.46 -1.77 4.74
CA TRP A 68 2.65 -1.76 5.58
C TRP A 68 3.14 -0.35 5.90
N PRO A 69 2.61 0.30 6.96
CA PRO A 69 3.15 1.57 7.42
C PRO A 69 4.64 1.46 7.80
N ASP A 70 5.06 0.31 8.34
CA ASP A 70 6.45 0.08 8.76
C ASP A 70 7.44 0.10 7.59
N LEU A 71 7.02 -0.33 6.39
CA LEU A 71 7.86 -0.25 5.18
C LEU A 71 8.17 1.21 4.83
N VAL A 72 7.19 2.09 4.95
CA VAL A 72 7.32 3.52 4.67
C VAL A 72 8.27 4.16 5.66
N VAL A 73 8.10 3.85 6.95
CA VAL A 73 8.98 4.34 8.02
C VAL A 73 10.42 3.88 7.76
N GLN A 74 10.63 2.61 7.39
CA GLN A 74 11.96 2.10 7.06
C GLN A 74 12.56 2.78 5.82
N LEU A 75 11.75 2.97 4.76
CA LEU A 75 12.18 3.69 3.56
C LEU A 75 12.58 5.14 3.89
N LYS A 76 11.82 5.84 4.72
CA LYS A 76 12.13 7.22 5.13
C LYS A 76 13.34 7.32 6.04
N ARG A 77 13.51 6.37 6.97
CA ARG A 77 14.70 6.31 7.84
C ARG A 77 15.97 6.05 7.04
N LYS A 78 15.92 5.11 6.09
CA LYS A 78 17.09 4.69 5.31
C LYS A 78 17.37 5.58 4.10
N TYR A 79 16.32 6.17 3.51
CA TYR A 79 16.36 6.99 2.30
C TYR A 79 15.47 8.22 2.46
N PRO A 80 15.85 9.21 3.29
CA PRO A 80 15.00 10.36 3.62
C PRO A 80 14.60 11.19 2.39
N GLN A 81 15.45 11.23 1.36
CA GLN A 81 15.23 11.93 0.09
C GLN A 81 14.17 11.28 -0.80
N VAL A 82 13.78 10.03 -0.53
CA VAL A 82 12.87 9.27 -1.40
C VAL A 82 11.42 9.68 -1.13
N LYS A 83 10.68 9.95 -2.19
CA LYS A 83 9.22 10.18 -2.15
C LYS A 83 8.51 8.84 -2.29
N VAL A 84 7.71 8.47 -1.29
CA VAL A 84 6.96 7.21 -1.27
C VAL A 84 5.50 7.50 -1.61
N HIS A 85 5.01 6.86 -2.67
CA HIS A 85 3.64 6.95 -3.16
C HIS A 85 2.98 5.60 -2.93
N ILE A 86 1.93 5.56 -2.11
CA ILE A 86 1.26 4.31 -1.80
C ILE A 86 -0.14 4.36 -2.39
N ARG A 87 -0.45 3.39 -3.23
CA ARG A 87 -1.82 3.15 -3.63
C ARG A 87 -2.43 2.18 -2.65
N THR A 88 -3.28 2.66 -1.76
CA THR A 88 -4.06 1.78 -0.89
C THR A 88 -5.26 1.24 -1.67
N HIS A 89 -5.56 -0.06 -1.52
CA HIS A 89 -6.83 -0.61 -1.97
C HIS A 89 -7.83 -0.14 -0.94
N ASN A 90 -8.53 0.96 -1.24
CA ASN A 90 -9.52 1.56 -0.38
C ASN A 90 -8.89 2.08 0.92
N ALA A 91 -8.79 3.40 1.07
CA ALA A 91 -8.51 4.06 2.35
C ALA A 91 -9.66 3.87 3.37
N GLU A 92 -10.36 2.74 3.31
CA GLU A 92 -11.56 2.50 4.07
C GLU A 92 -11.39 1.18 4.81
N ALA A 93 -10.75 1.27 5.98
CA ALA A 93 -11.11 0.44 7.13
C ALA A 93 -12.64 0.18 7.17
N TYR A 94 -13.42 1.23 6.86
CA TYR A 94 -14.89 1.21 6.74
C TYR A 94 -15.44 0.31 5.63
N GLN A 95 -14.75 0.08 4.52
CA GLN A 95 -15.22 -0.83 3.46
C GLN A 95 -15.06 -2.30 3.85
N TYR A 96 -14.03 -2.62 4.62
CA TYR A 96 -13.91 -3.96 5.20
C TYR A 96 -15.00 -4.22 6.24
N PHE A 97 -15.37 -3.19 7.02
CA PHE A 97 -16.51 -3.26 7.93
C PHE A 97 -17.82 -3.45 7.16
N ASN A 98 -18.08 -2.65 6.12
CA ASN A 98 -19.26 -2.79 5.25
C ASN A 98 -19.32 -4.14 4.52
N ARG A 99 -18.20 -4.74 4.14
CA ARG A 99 -18.20 -6.09 3.53
C ARG A 99 -18.39 -7.22 4.54
N ALA A 100 -18.07 -7.00 5.81
CA ALA A 100 -18.39 -7.94 6.89
C ALA A 100 -19.88 -7.93 7.26
N THR A 101 -20.65 -6.91 6.84
CA THR A 101 -22.08 -6.77 7.16
C THR A 101 -23.03 -7.73 6.43
N GLY A 102 -22.51 -8.64 5.59
CA GLY A 102 -23.33 -9.60 4.83
C GLY A 102 -24.08 -10.64 5.67
N ASN A 103 -23.77 -10.79 6.97
CA ASN A 103 -24.25 -11.89 7.82
C ASN A 103 -25.06 -11.43 9.06
N GLY A 104 -25.67 -10.25 8.98
CA GLY A 104 -26.68 -9.79 9.96
C GLY A 104 -26.11 -9.21 11.27
N LEU A 105 -27.01 -8.66 12.10
CA LEU A 105 -26.70 -7.91 13.34
C LEU A 105 -25.92 -8.72 14.39
N ARG A 106 -25.91 -10.05 14.30
CA ARG A 106 -25.21 -10.94 15.26
C ARG A 106 -23.69 -10.86 15.17
N ASP A 107 -23.14 -10.57 13.99
CA ASP A 107 -21.68 -10.48 13.79
C ASP A 107 -21.06 -9.21 14.39
N TYR A 108 -21.89 -8.22 14.77
CA TYR A 108 -21.46 -7.02 15.48
C TYR A 108 -21.13 -7.26 16.95
N PHE A 109 -21.66 -8.34 17.55
CA PHE A 109 -21.45 -8.64 18.97
C PHE A 109 -20.38 -9.69 19.21
N THR A 110 -19.75 -10.22 18.15
CA THR A 110 -18.64 -11.16 18.33
C THR A 110 -17.37 -10.42 18.71
N TRP A 111 -16.72 -10.89 19.76
CA TRP A 111 -15.48 -10.32 20.28
C TRP A 111 -14.36 -10.27 19.23
N SER A 112 -14.32 -11.25 18.32
CA SER A 112 -13.38 -11.31 17.20
C SER A 112 -13.54 -10.11 16.24
N THR A 113 -14.78 -9.70 15.93
CA THR A 113 -15.06 -8.52 15.10
C THR A 113 -14.53 -7.25 15.76
N TRP A 114 -14.75 -7.07 17.06
CA TRP A 114 -14.22 -5.91 17.80
C TRP A 114 -12.70 -5.90 17.88
N GLN A 115 -12.06 -7.05 18.10
CA GLN A 115 -10.59 -7.15 18.04
C GLN A 115 -10.05 -6.77 16.66
N GLN A 116 -10.72 -7.22 15.59
CA GLN A 116 -10.34 -6.86 14.23
C GLN A 116 -10.55 -5.37 13.96
N CYS A 117 -11.63 -4.77 14.46
CA CYS A 117 -11.89 -3.33 14.37
C CYS A 117 -10.82 -2.52 15.10
N ILE A 118 -10.50 -2.86 16.35
CA ILE A 118 -9.45 -2.18 17.13
C ILE A 118 -8.10 -2.31 16.41
N ARG A 119 -7.79 -3.49 15.86
CA ARG A 119 -6.55 -3.70 15.09
C ARG A 119 -6.51 -2.80 13.85
N ILE A 120 -7.62 -2.72 13.10
CA ILE A 120 -7.74 -1.86 11.92
C ILE A 120 -7.63 -0.38 12.31
N ILE A 121 -8.34 0.07 13.35
CA ILE A 121 -8.28 1.46 13.85
C ILE A 121 -6.85 1.81 14.30
N ARG A 122 -6.15 0.90 14.97
CA ARG A 122 -4.74 1.11 15.37
C ARG A 122 -3.82 1.20 14.15
N GLN A 123 -4.01 0.34 13.15
CA GLN A 123 -3.27 0.42 11.89
C GLN A 123 -3.57 1.72 11.15
N ASP A 124 -4.84 2.11 11.05
CA ASP A 124 -5.28 3.34 10.40
C ASP A 124 -4.74 4.58 11.12
N SER A 125 -4.77 4.61 12.45
CA SER A 125 -4.16 5.67 13.25
C SER A 125 -2.65 5.79 13.03
N ARG A 126 -1.94 4.67 12.89
CA ARG A 126 -0.50 4.67 12.57
C ARG A 126 -0.25 5.13 11.14
N CYS A 127 -1.06 4.68 10.19
CA CYS A 127 -1.01 5.13 8.80
C CYS A 127 -1.31 6.63 8.69
N ARG A 128 -2.28 7.15 9.46
CA ARG A 128 -2.61 8.57 9.55
C ARG A 128 -1.49 9.38 10.18
N GLY A 129 -0.87 8.87 11.25
CA GLY A 129 0.33 9.48 11.84
C GLY A 129 1.46 9.57 10.81
N ALA A 130 1.77 8.46 10.15
CA ALA A 130 2.78 8.42 9.10
C ALA A 130 2.42 9.33 7.90
N ALA A 131 1.14 9.39 7.50
CA ALA A 131 0.67 10.27 6.45
C ALA A 131 0.78 11.75 6.85
N ASN A 132 0.45 12.10 8.09
CA ASN A 132 0.63 13.46 8.61
C ASN A 132 2.10 13.85 8.64
N THR A 133 3.00 12.96 9.06
CA THR A 133 4.46 13.18 8.99
C THR A 133 4.93 13.32 7.54
N LEU A 134 4.39 12.53 6.62
CA LEU A 134 4.71 12.63 5.18
C LEU A 134 4.23 13.94 4.55
N LEU A 135 3.11 14.49 5.03
CA LEU A 135 2.52 15.75 4.58
C LEU A 135 3.08 16.97 5.34
N GLY A 136 3.98 16.77 6.31
CA GLY A 136 4.54 17.85 7.14
C GLY A 136 3.52 18.50 8.08
N ILE A 137 2.42 17.80 8.38
CA ILE A 137 1.35 18.28 9.28
C ILE A 137 1.76 18.03 10.75
N ASN A 138 2.44 16.91 11.00
CA ASN A 138 3.01 16.57 12.31
C ASN A 138 4.51 16.31 12.13
N GLU A 139 5.33 16.83 13.04
CA GLU A 139 6.78 16.55 13.11
C GLU A 139 7.08 15.12 13.58
#